data_AF-D3KH66-F1
#
_entry.id   AF-D3KH66-F1
#
_cell.length_a   1.000
_cell.length_b   1.000
_cell.length_c   1.000
_cell.angle_alpha   90.00
_cell.angle_beta   90.00
_cell.angle_gamma   90.00
#
_symmetry.space_group_name_H-M   'P 1'
#
loop_
_entity.id
_entity.type
_entity.pdbx_description
1 polymer ?
#
loop_
_entity_poly.entity_id
_entity_poly.type
_entity_poly.pdbx_seq_one_letter_code
_entity_poly.pdbx_strand_id
1 'polypeptide(L)'
;MSQRGRAKLNQYSKGVSHSSRLSRTVNDFSQASTLNDTLHIQQTHSMDNYMYPKKPPEVSQYIAERYGMSWADSEGKMRRSLTTLIARSQSSHEGLLELDAELKTLANKVNSYASSSLDQPDTSKRACLLLEQVIEMKAEFYERLDSALNQLSKLSTAHSNTLQVLDAEKQRVEALTKEVDQLRVDYSMCRDANAAQAASLTDTQMKLLETSSFLETAKKNITVLNDENSQLRDSLQFTNHELADIKTVHRSQTESFEALLERSSAREQTLLKELDELQRAYTEEKDLYATRVERIHYLSSEISSLQKQVSKQRGHAKIYKIKTGQLRRIARELKVMIRNNTAMSAQDTDLLTQKDAQIAAMMKKLEEYRARAKRASSHECKLASQRSEIERLSTYVATLEQDLDRYKARRLKFSAPTKVMTASKDGKSMHLSISDDGPRSEGFFASTRSYCAVL
;
A
#
# COMPACT_ATOMS: atom_id res chain seq x y z
N MET A 1 -21.92 -30.69 6.20
CA MET A 1 -21.72 -32.16 6.32
C MET A 1 -20.63 -32.43 7.35
N SER A 2 -20.85 -33.40 8.26
CA SER A 2 -19.94 -34.01 9.27
C SER A 2 -18.41 -33.97 9.01
N GLN A 3 -17.50 -34.07 10.00
CA GLN A 3 -17.57 -34.06 11.48
C GLN A 3 -16.16 -33.86 12.09
N ARG A 4 -16.08 -33.73 13.43
CA ARG A 4 -14.89 -33.86 14.33
C ARG A 4 -13.89 -34.95 13.86
N GLY A 5 -12.56 -34.89 14.07
CA GLY A 5 -11.75 -34.17 15.06
C GLY A 5 -11.32 -35.09 16.22
N ARG A 6 -10.04 -35.54 16.26
CA ARG A 6 -9.29 -35.98 17.48
C ARG A 6 -7.84 -36.41 17.19
N ALA A 7 -6.97 -36.26 18.19
CA ALA A 7 -5.56 -36.68 18.16
C ALA A 7 -5.33 -38.09 18.76
N LYS A 8 -4.20 -38.71 18.37
CA LYS A 8 -3.37 -39.80 18.98
C LYS A 8 -2.24 -40.06 17.97
N LEU A 9 -0.94 -39.93 18.25
CA LEU A 9 -0.12 -40.61 19.25
C LEU A 9 -0.20 -42.15 19.17
N ASN A 10 0.60 -42.78 18.30
CA ASN A 10 1.68 -43.68 18.73
C ASN A 10 2.54 -44.27 17.60
N GLN A 11 3.86 -44.27 17.85
CA GLN A 11 4.82 -45.37 17.63
C GLN A 11 4.83 -46.13 16.29
N TYR A 12 5.88 -45.87 15.49
CA TYR A 12 6.61 -46.94 14.82
C TYR A 12 8.12 -46.76 15.02
N SER A 13 8.69 -47.59 15.90
CA SER A 13 10.14 -47.72 16.02
C SER A 13 10.71 -48.45 14.79
N LYS A 14 11.71 -47.85 14.15
CA LYS A 14 12.73 -48.60 13.40
C LYS A 14 14.09 -48.21 13.96
N GLY A 15 14.63 -49.07 14.81
CA GLY A 15 16.00 -48.93 15.28
C GLY A 15 16.97 -49.20 14.13
N VAL A 16 17.95 -48.31 13.97
CA VAL A 16 19.16 -48.58 13.20
C VAL A 16 20.34 -48.48 14.17
N SER A 17 20.98 -49.62 14.38
CA SER A 17 22.03 -49.79 15.38
C SER A 17 23.34 -49.15 14.93
N HIS A 18 23.67 -47.96 15.44
CA HIS A 18 25.00 -47.38 15.26
C HIS A 18 25.96 -47.85 16.35
N SER A 19 26.47 -49.07 16.16
CA SER A 19 27.77 -49.45 16.71
C SER A 19 28.85 -49.10 15.69
N SER A 20 29.70 -48.13 15.98
CA SER A 20 31.16 -48.21 15.75
C SER A 20 31.88 -46.90 16.06
N ARG A 21 33.10 -47.05 16.61
CA ARG A 21 34.21 -46.08 16.58
C ARG A 21 33.95 -44.69 17.19
N LEU A 22 33.98 -44.70 18.52
CA LEU A 22 34.76 -43.70 19.26
C LEU A 22 36.19 -43.66 18.70
N SER A 23 36.48 -42.68 17.85
CA SER A 23 37.82 -42.41 17.34
C SER A 23 38.51 -41.41 18.28
N ARG A 24 39.63 -41.85 18.84
CA ARG A 24 40.50 -41.14 19.79
C ARG A 24 40.66 -39.65 19.51
N THR A 25 40.32 -38.82 20.50
CA THR A 25 41.11 -37.64 20.89
C THR A 25 41.58 -37.84 22.33
N VAL A 26 42.59 -38.71 22.47
CA VAL A 26 43.54 -38.65 23.58
C VAL A 26 44.62 -37.67 23.13
N ASN A 27 45.16 -36.87 24.06
CA ASN A 27 45.70 -35.51 23.88
C ASN A 27 44.54 -34.50 23.97
N ASP A 28 44.43 -33.63 24.98
CA ASP A 28 45.45 -33.11 25.89
C ASP A 28 45.05 -33.14 27.38
N PHE A 29 45.69 -34.01 28.17
CA PHE A 29 45.65 -33.96 29.65
C PHE A 29 47.08 -33.92 30.25
N SER A 30 48.06 -33.47 29.45
CA SER A 30 49.49 -33.45 29.81
C SER A 30 50.02 -32.06 30.21
N GLN A 31 49.14 -31.07 30.39
CA GLN A 31 49.51 -29.73 30.89
C GLN A 31 49.14 -29.49 32.37
N ALA A 32 48.59 -30.50 33.06
CA ALA A 32 48.41 -30.47 34.52
C ALA A 32 49.67 -30.96 35.28
N SER A 33 50.60 -31.65 34.62
CA SER A 33 51.85 -32.12 35.24
C SER A 33 52.92 -31.03 35.38
N THR A 34 52.95 -30.04 34.47
CA THR A 34 53.96 -28.97 34.45
C THR A 34 53.80 -27.91 35.56
N LEU A 35 52.73 -27.97 36.36
CA LEU A 35 52.58 -27.15 37.57
C LEU A 35 53.02 -27.89 38.86
N ASN A 36 53.30 -29.19 38.78
CA ASN A 36 53.77 -29.99 39.91
C ASN A 36 55.30 -29.90 40.09
N ASP A 37 56.04 -29.59 39.02
CA ASP A 37 57.49 -29.41 39.06
C ASP A 37 57.92 -28.18 39.90
N THR A 38 57.04 -27.19 40.07
CA THR A 38 57.25 -26.05 40.99
C THR A 38 57.02 -26.37 42.47
N LEU A 39 56.54 -27.57 42.82
CA LEU A 39 56.31 -28.01 44.20
C LEU A 39 57.42 -28.91 44.78
N HIS A 40 58.55 -29.05 44.08
CA HIS A 40 59.72 -29.81 44.54
C HIS A 40 60.84 -28.95 45.16
N ILE A 41 60.55 -27.71 45.54
CA ILE A 41 61.48 -26.88 46.31
C ILE A 41 61.21 -27.09 47.82
N GLN A 42 62.11 -27.84 48.47
CA GLN A 42 62.34 -27.89 49.92
C GLN A 42 61.25 -28.52 50.81
N GLN A 43 61.07 -29.84 50.68
CA GLN A 43 60.73 -30.71 51.83
C GLN A 43 61.72 -31.89 51.95
N THR A 44 63.01 -31.58 52.08
CA THR A 44 64.08 -32.58 52.34
C THR A 44 64.76 -32.33 53.68
N HIS A 45 63.97 -32.31 54.75
CA HIS A 45 64.45 -32.37 56.14
C HIS A 45 63.69 -33.45 56.94
N SER A 46 63.55 -34.66 56.36
CA SER A 46 63.37 -35.87 57.18
C SER A 46 64.71 -36.23 57.81
N MET A 47 64.73 -36.37 59.13
CA MET A 47 65.91 -36.80 59.90
C MET A 47 66.04 -38.33 59.90
N ASP A 48 66.30 -38.91 58.73
CA ASP A 48 66.75 -40.31 58.62
C ASP A 48 68.28 -40.36 58.71
N ASN A 49 68.78 -40.20 59.94
CA ASN A 49 70.21 -40.12 60.17
C ASN A 49 70.84 -41.52 60.20
N TYR A 50 71.75 -41.74 59.25
CA TYR A 50 72.38 -43.02 58.95
C TYR A 50 73.13 -43.66 60.12
N MET A 51 73.24 -44.99 60.04
CA MET A 51 74.22 -45.77 60.81
C MET A 51 75.63 -45.17 60.74
N TYR A 52 76.30 -45.11 61.89
CA TYR A 52 77.71 -44.77 62.05
C TYR A 52 78.65 -45.43 61.03
N PRO A 53 79.68 -44.69 60.61
CA PRO A 53 81.04 -45.20 60.57
C PRO A 53 81.84 -44.66 61.75
N LYS A 54 82.53 -45.55 62.48
CA LYS A 54 83.50 -45.19 63.52
C LYS A 54 84.68 -44.42 62.90
N LYS A 55 84.68 -43.09 63.02
CA LYS A 55 85.89 -42.25 63.01
C LYS A 55 85.97 -41.49 64.34
N PRO A 56 87.17 -41.29 64.92
CA PRO A 56 87.32 -40.40 66.06
C PRO A 56 86.89 -38.98 65.64
N PRO A 57 86.26 -38.19 66.53
CA PRO A 57 85.68 -36.91 66.14
C PRO A 57 86.77 -35.89 65.81
N GLU A 58 86.73 -35.33 64.60
CA GLU A 58 87.60 -34.23 64.14
C GLU A 58 87.48 -32.99 65.04
N VAL A 59 86.39 -32.88 65.80
CA VAL A 59 86.19 -31.92 66.91
C VAL A 59 87.33 -31.96 67.93
N SER A 60 87.86 -33.15 68.26
CA SER A 60 89.02 -33.29 69.16
C SER A 60 90.31 -32.76 68.55
N GLN A 61 90.44 -32.79 67.23
CA GLN A 61 91.63 -32.35 66.51
C GLN A 61 91.65 -30.82 66.38
N TYR A 62 90.50 -30.21 66.04
CA TYR A 62 90.38 -28.75 65.95
C TYR A 62 90.59 -28.04 67.31
N ILE A 63 90.17 -28.66 68.42
CA ILE A 63 90.43 -28.13 69.77
C ILE A 63 91.92 -28.28 70.15
N ALA A 64 92.56 -29.40 69.81
CA ALA A 64 93.98 -29.62 70.10
C ALA A 64 94.91 -28.68 69.30
N GLU A 65 94.59 -28.42 68.03
CA GLU A 65 95.39 -27.53 67.16
C GLU A 65 95.24 -26.05 67.52
N ARG A 66 94.07 -25.61 68.01
CA ARG A 66 93.84 -24.20 68.37
C ARG A 66 94.29 -23.82 69.78
N TYR A 67 94.38 -24.78 70.72
CA TYR A 67 94.65 -24.51 72.14
C TYR A 67 95.94 -25.13 72.70
N GLY A 68 96.71 -25.88 71.90
CA GLY A 68 98.12 -26.18 72.19
C GLY A 68 98.39 -27.21 73.29
N MET A 69 98.67 -28.45 72.86
CA MET A 69 98.90 -29.65 73.68
C MET A 69 97.67 -30.11 74.48
N SER A 70 97.46 -31.43 74.53
CA SER A 70 96.34 -31.97 75.30
C SER A 70 96.55 -31.69 76.79
N TRP A 71 95.47 -31.30 77.48
CA TRP A 71 95.52 -31.01 78.91
C TRP A 71 96.02 -32.22 79.73
N ALA A 72 95.68 -33.42 79.28
CA ALA A 72 96.15 -34.67 79.87
C ALA A 72 97.68 -34.86 79.76
N ASP A 73 98.32 -34.36 78.69
CA ASP A 73 99.77 -34.45 78.52
C ASP A 73 100.53 -33.44 79.39
N SER A 74 100.01 -32.21 79.54
CA SER A 74 100.62 -31.18 80.39
C SER A 74 100.42 -31.51 81.87
N GLU A 75 99.20 -31.85 82.28
CA GLU A 75 98.88 -32.33 83.64
C GLU A 75 99.66 -33.61 83.97
N GLY A 76 99.68 -34.58 83.05
CA GLY A 76 100.41 -35.83 83.23
C GLY A 76 101.92 -35.67 83.31
N LYS A 77 102.52 -34.65 82.67
CA LYS A 77 103.93 -34.27 82.87
C LYS A 77 104.12 -33.60 84.23
N MET A 78 103.29 -32.62 84.57
CA MET A 78 103.37 -31.86 85.82
C MET A 78 103.23 -32.76 87.05
N ARG A 79 102.23 -33.66 87.08
CA ARG A 79 102.04 -34.66 88.13
C ARG A 79 103.29 -35.54 88.30
N ARG A 80 103.83 -36.11 87.20
CA ARG A 80 105.05 -36.94 87.25
C ARG A 80 106.26 -36.18 87.82
N SER A 81 106.47 -34.93 87.39
CA SER A 81 107.55 -34.09 87.92
C SER A 81 107.38 -33.79 89.41
N LEU A 82 106.16 -33.46 89.85
CA LEU A 82 105.85 -33.18 91.26
C LEU A 82 106.04 -34.43 92.13
N THR A 83 105.52 -35.60 91.71
CA THR A 83 105.74 -36.89 92.39
C THR A 83 107.23 -37.23 92.50
N THR A 84 108.02 -36.98 91.45
CA THR A 84 109.47 -37.23 91.47
C THR A 84 110.20 -36.30 92.44
N LEU A 85 109.80 -35.02 92.53
CA LEU A 85 110.34 -34.07 93.51
C LEU A 85 109.97 -34.46 94.95
N ILE A 86 108.71 -34.83 95.20
CA ILE A 86 108.24 -35.28 96.51
C ILE A 86 109.04 -36.50 96.99
N ALA A 87 109.14 -37.55 96.16
CA ALA A 87 109.87 -38.77 96.52
C ALA A 87 111.35 -38.50 96.84
N ARG A 88 112.02 -37.64 96.06
CA ARG A 88 113.40 -37.22 96.33
C ARG A 88 113.52 -36.46 97.66
N SER A 89 112.62 -35.50 97.92
CA SER A 89 112.62 -34.73 99.17
C SER A 89 112.36 -35.60 100.41
N GLN A 90 111.50 -36.62 100.30
CA GLN A 90 111.24 -37.60 101.35
C GLN A 90 112.47 -38.47 101.62
N SER A 91 113.06 -39.08 100.58
CA SER A 91 114.26 -39.91 100.74
C SER A 91 115.47 -39.13 101.30
N SER A 92 115.63 -37.85 100.94
CA SER A 92 116.68 -37.00 101.53
C SER A 92 116.42 -36.62 102.98
N HIS A 93 115.14 -36.55 103.41
CA HIS A 93 114.79 -36.30 104.80
C HIS A 93 115.05 -37.53 105.68
N GLU A 94 114.67 -38.73 105.20
CA GLU A 94 114.94 -40.00 105.88
C GLU A 94 116.46 -40.23 106.06
N GLY A 95 117.24 -40.09 104.98
CA GLY A 95 118.71 -40.22 105.03
C GLY A 95 119.45 -39.12 105.82
N LEU A 96 118.75 -38.05 106.24
CA LEU A 96 119.26 -37.07 107.20
C LEU A 96 118.97 -37.50 108.65
N LEU A 97 117.80 -38.08 108.92
CA LEU A 97 117.42 -38.61 110.23
C LEU A 97 118.29 -39.80 110.63
N GLU A 98 118.59 -40.69 109.68
CA GLU A 98 119.52 -41.80 109.90
C GLU A 98 120.92 -41.29 110.27
N LEU A 99 121.46 -40.33 109.52
CA LEU A 99 122.81 -39.82 109.76
C LEU A 99 122.90 -39.00 111.06
N ASP A 100 121.86 -38.24 111.44
CA ASP A 100 121.75 -37.61 112.77
C ASP A 100 121.74 -38.65 113.91
N ALA A 101 121.02 -39.78 113.73
CA ALA A 101 121.02 -40.86 114.71
C ALA A 101 122.41 -41.51 114.84
N GLU A 102 123.08 -41.82 113.73
CA GLU A 102 124.45 -42.36 113.75
C GLU A 102 125.43 -41.39 114.43
N LEU A 103 125.38 -40.11 114.07
CA LEU A 103 126.23 -39.05 114.62
C LEU A 103 126.02 -38.87 116.13
N LYS A 104 124.77 -38.99 116.62
CA LYS A 104 124.46 -39.07 118.06
C LYS A 104 125.11 -40.29 118.72
N THR A 105 125.06 -41.48 118.11
CA THR A 105 125.74 -42.67 118.68
C THR A 105 127.26 -42.51 118.70
N LEU A 106 127.84 -41.86 117.68
CA LEU A 106 129.28 -41.64 117.58
C LEU A 106 129.76 -40.58 118.60
N ALA A 107 129.01 -39.49 118.76
CA ALA A 107 129.27 -38.50 119.80
C ALA A 107 129.20 -39.11 121.22
N ASN A 108 128.24 -39.99 121.48
CA ASN A 108 128.16 -40.73 122.75
C ASN A 108 129.37 -41.64 122.98
N LYS A 109 129.88 -42.31 121.93
CA LYS A 109 131.12 -43.10 122.00
C LYS A 109 132.32 -42.21 122.33
N VAL A 110 132.50 -41.07 121.63
CA VAL A 110 133.58 -40.10 121.91
C VAL A 110 133.53 -39.62 123.37
N ASN A 111 132.36 -39.23 123.86
CA ASN A 111 132.17 -38.83 125.27
C ASN A 111 132.55 -39.94 126.26
N SER A 112 132.24 -41.21 125.95
CA SER A 112 132.63 -42.35 126.80
C SER A 112 134.15 -42.56 126.86
N TYR A 113 134.87 -42.36 125.75
CA TYR A 113 136.34 -42.43 125.73
C TYR A 113 136.98 -41.25 126.46
N ALA A 114 136.46 -40.03 126.28
CA ALA A 114 136.91 -38.84 127.02
C ALA A 114 136.69 -38.94 128.54
N SER A 115 135.79 -39.81 128.98
CA SER A 115 135.50 -40.10 130.40
C SER A 115 136.38 -41.21 131.00
N SER A 116 137.23 -41.87 130.20
CA SER A 116 138.13 -42.94 130.65
C SER A 116 139.55 -42.42 130.92
N SER A 117 140.25 -42.94 131.92
CA SER A 117 141.53 -42.37 132.38
C SER A 117 142.62 -42.40 131.31
N LEU A 118 143.24 -41.25 131.06
CA LEU A 118 144.01 -40.93 129.85
C LEU A 118 145.45 -41.50 129.80
N ASP A 119 145.75 -42.56 130.58
CA ASP A 119 147.11 -43.04 130.83
C ASP A 119 147.62 -44.09 129.81
N GLN A 120 146.97 -44.22 128.65
CA GLN A 120 147.47 -45.05 127.54
C GLN A 120 147.53 -44.25 126.22
N PRO A 121 148.68 -44.25 125.51
CA PRO A 121 148.84 -43.49 124.26
C PRO A 121 148.00 -44.03 123.09
N ASP A 122 147.39 -45.20 123.23
CA ASP A 122 146.52 -45.79 122.21
C ASP A 122 145.03 -45.43 122.40
N THR A 123 144.58 -45.05 123.61
CA THR A 123 143.21 -44.57 123.82
C THR A 123 143.02 -43.14 123.31
N SER A 124 144.03 -42.28 123.50
CA SER A 124 144.01 -40.90 122.97
C SER A 124 144.01 -40.87 121.44
N LYS A 125 144.87 -41.66 120.77
CA LYS A 125 144.84 -41.82 119.30
C LYS A 125 143.47 -42.28 118.80
N ARG A 126 142.84 -43.23 119.49
CA ARG A 126 141.52 -43.75 119.10
C ARG A 126 140.41 -42.73 119.33
N ALA A 127 140.52 -41.89 120.35
CA ALA A 127 139.62 -40.75 120.56
C ALA A 127 139.79 -39.67 119.47
N CYS A 128 141.03 -39.38 119.03
CA CYS A 128 141.28 -38.46 117.91
C CYS A 128 140.66 -38.96 116.60
N LEU A 129 140.87 -40.25 116.24
CA LEU A 129 140.26 -40.84 115.04
C LEU A 129 138.72 -40.81 115.06
N LEU A 130 138.10 -41.02 116.23
CA LEU A 130 136.65 -40.89 116.38
C LEU A 130 136.19 -39.42 116.30
N LEU A 131 137.01 -38.46 116.74
CA LEU A 131 136.72 -37.03 116.62
C LEU A 131 136.79 -36.57 115.16
N GLU A 132 137.80 -37.02 114.41
CA GLU A 132 137.93 -36.81 112.97
C GLU A 132 136.70 -37.38 112.24
N GLN A 133 136.29 -38.62 112.55
CA GLN A 133 135.07 -39.23 112.00
C GLN A 133 133.79 -38.43 112.36
N VAL A 134 133.68 -37.87 113.57
CA VAL A 134 132.55 -36.97 113.93
C VAL A 134 132.57 -35.67 113.12
N ILE A 135 133.75 -35.12 112.82
CA ILE A 135 133.90 -33.90 112.02
C ILE A 135 133.52 -34.17 110.56
N GLU A 136 133.99 -35.28 109.98
CA GLU A 136 133.61 -35.72 108.64
C GLU A 136 132.10 -35.97 108.52
N MET A 137 131.51 -36.74 109.44
CA MET A 137 130.06 -36.95 109.47
C MET A 137 129.25 -35.67 109.67
N LYS A 138 129.78 -34.68 110.41
CA LYS A 138 129.12 -33.36 110.52
C LYS A 138 129.18 -32.57 109.22
N ALA A 139 130.30 -32.60 108.50
CA ALA A 139 130.39 -32.00 107.17
C ALA A 139 129.36 -32.63 106.22
N GLU A 140 129.31 -33.97 106.17
CA GLU A 140 128.32 -34.70 105.37
C GLU A 140 126.88 -34.39 105.79
N PHE A 141 126.59 -34.25 107.09
CA PHE A 141 125.27 -33.84 107.57
C PHE A 141 124.84 -32.47 107.04
N TYR A 142 125.74 -31.46 107.10
CA TYR A 142 125.42 -30.12 106.61
C TYR A 142 125.28 -30.08 105.09
N GLU A 143 126.10 -30.81 104.33
CA GLU A 143 125.93 -30.93 102.87
C GLU A 143 124.60 -31.60 102.48
N ARG A 144 124.21 -32.67 103.19
CA ARG A 144 122.89 -33.32 103.00
C ARG A 144 121.75 -32.38 103.38
N LEU A 145 121.91 -31.56 104.43
CA LEU A 145 120.91 -30.59 104.89
C LEU A 145 120.69 -29.47 103.87
N ASP A 146 121.76 -28.88 103.35
CA ASP A 146 121.69 -27.86 102.30
C ASP A 146 121.09 -28.44 101.00
N SER A 147 121.39 -29.71 100.67
CA SER A 147 120.75 -30.42 99.55
C SER A 147 119.23 -30.57 99.76
N ALA A 148 118.79 -30.97 100.95
CA ALA A 148 117.37 -31.11 101.28
C ALA A 148 116.63 -29.75 101.28
N LEU A 149 117.23 -28.69 101.82
CA LEU A 149 116.69 -27.32 101.78
C LEU A 149 116.53 -26.81 100.34
N ASN A 150 117.52 -27.07 99.48
CA ASN A 150 117.45 -26.75 98.06
C ASN A 150 116.35 -27.53 97.32
N GLN A 151 116.10 -28.79 97.69
CA GLN A 151 115.00 -29.60 97.14
C GLN A 151 113.63 -29.07 97.59
N LEU A 152 113.49 -28.68 98.86
CA LEU A 152 112.25 -28.10 99.40
C LEU A 152 111.91 -26.76 98.72
N SER A 153 112.90 -25.90 98.49
CA SER A 153 112.73 -24.65 97.73
C SER A 153 112.25 -24.89 96.29
N LYS A 154 112.83 -25.88 95.60
CA LYS A 154 112.40 -26.31 94.25
C LYS A 154 110.98 -26.89 94.24
N LEU A 155 110.59 -27.62 95.29
CA LEU A 155 109.22 -28.14 95.43
C LEU A 155 108.21 -27.02 95.71
N SER A 156 108.55 -26.07 96.58
CA SER A 156 107.69 -24.91 96.93
C SER A 156 107.42 -24.03 95.71
N THR A 157 108.46 -23.70 94.93
CA THR A 157 108.33 -22.93 93.68
C THR A 157 107.53 -23.69 92.62
N ALA A 158 107.75 -24.99 92.44
CA ALA A 158 106.95 -25.81 91.53
C ALA A 158 105.46 -25.88 91.94
N HIS A 159 105.16 -25.95 93.24
CA HIS A 159 103.80 -25.95 93.76
C HIS A 159 103.11 -24.59 93.54
N SER A 160 103.79 -23.47 93.81
CA SER A 160 103.26 -22.12 93.57
C SER A 160 102.93 -21.89 92.09
N ASN A 161 103.83 -22.29 91.18
CA ASN A 161 103.57 -22.21 89.73
C ASN A 161 102.38 -23.09 89.30
N THR A 162 102.22 -24.27 89.91
CA THR A 162 101.09 -25.17 89.65
C THR A 162 99.75 -24.53 90.05
N LEU A 163 99.70 -23.85 91.20
CA LEU A 163 98.49 -23.15 91.65
C LEU A 163 98.10 -21.98 90.73
N GLN A 164 99.08 -21.21 90.24
CA GLN A 164 98.82 -20.13 89.28
C GLN A 164 98.25 -20.65 87.95
N VAL A 165 98.79 -21.76 87.42
CA VAL A 165 98.26 -22.40 86.20
C VAL A 165 96.84 -22.93 86.42
N LEU A 166 96.56 -23.49 87.60
CA LEU A 166 95.23 -24.00 87.94
C LEU A 166 94.18 -22.87 88.02
N ASP A 167 94.51 -21.72 88.62
CA ASP A 167 93.58 -20.59 88.73
C ASP A 167 93.35 -19.91 87.37
N ALA A 168 94.38 -19.78 86.53
CA ALA A 168 94.25 -19.31 85.16
C ALA A 168 93.30 -20.20 84.34
N GLU A 169 93.39 -21.53 84.49
CA GLU A 169 92.50 -22.43 83.77
C GLU A 169 91.08 -22.46 84.35
N LYS A 170 90.92 -22.33 85.66
CA LYS A 170 89.61 -22.15 86.28
C LYS A 170 88.89 -20.95 85.66
N GLN A 171 89.57 -19.81 85.51
CA GLN A 171 89.02 -18.63 84.84
C GLN A 171 88.68 -18.90 83.36
N ARG A 172 89.50 -19.67 82.64
CA ARG A 172 89.23 -20.07 81.24
C ARG A 172 87.99 -20.98 81.12
N VAL A 173 87.82 -21.92 82.05
CA VAL A 173 86.64 -22.80 82.11
C VAL A 173 85.38 -22.00 82.44
N GLU A 174 85.43 -21.09 83.42
CA GLU A 174 84.31 -20.21 83.74
C GLU A 174 83.88 -19.31 82.57
N ALA A 175 84.84 -18.82 81.78
CA ALA A 175 84.56 -18.06 80.56
C ALA A 175 83.88 -18.93 79.49
N LEU A 176 84.44 -20.11 79.20
CA LEU A 176 83.86 -21.06 78.23
C LEU A 176 82.46 -21.55 78.63
N THR A 177 82.19 -21.75 79.92
CA THR A 177 80.84 -22.11 80.39
C THR A 177 79.83 -21.00 80.06
N LYS A 178 80.18 -19.73 80.28
CA LYS A 178 79.32 -18.59 79.91
C LYS A 178 79.08 -18.51 78.40
N GLU A 179 80.11 -18.73 77.58
CA GLU A 179 79.96 -18.79 76.12
C GLU A 179 79.05 -19.93 75.66
N VAL A 180 79.19 -21.13 76.26
CA VAL A 180 78.34 -22.30 75.95
C VAL A 180 76.89 -22.06 76.35
N ASP A 181 76.64 -21.44 77.50
CA ASP A 181 75.28 -21.12 77.94
C ASP A 181 74.66 -20.02 77.08
N GLN A 182 75.41 -19.00 76.65
CA GLN A 182 74.93 -18.01 75.68
C GLN A 182 74.60 -18.66 74.32
N LEU A 183 75.48 -19.52 73.79
CA LEU A 183 75.24 -20.23 72.54
C LEU A 183 74.01 -21.14 72.60
N ARG A 184 73.67 -21.70 73.78
CA ARG A 184 72.43 -22.46 73.99
C ARG A 184 71.19 -21.58 73.92
N VAL A 185 71.24 -20.36 74.47
CA VAL A 185 70.15 -19.38 74.38
C VAL A 185 70.00 -18.90 72.94
N ASP A 186 71.09 -18.52 72.28
CA ASP A 186 71.05 -18.05 70.89
C ASP A 186 70.52 -19.15 69.94
N TYR A 187 70.92 -20.40 70.16
CA TYR A 187 70.40 -21.54 69.40
C TYR A 187 68.90 -21.78 69.64
N SER A 188 68.41 -21.66 70.88
CA SER A 188 66.97 -21.82 71.15
C SER A 188 66.14 -20.70 70.51
N MET A 189 66.62 -19.46 70.58
CA MET A 189 65.98 -18.32 69.91
C MET A 189 65.94 -18.50 68.39
N CYS A 190 67.04 -18.92 67.76
CA CYS A 190 67.09 -19.22 66.32
C CYS A 190 66.17 -20.38 65.94
N ARG A 191 66.08 -21.44 66.76
CA ARG A 191 65.18 -22.57 66.51
C ARG A 191 63.72 -22.13 66.54
N ASP A 192 63.33 -21.35 67.54
CA ASP A 192 61.94 -20.92 67.72
C ASP A 192 61.54 -19.85 66.68
N ALA A 193 62.48 -18.99 66.26
CA ALA A 193 62.31 -18.09 65.12
C ALA A 193 62.10 -18.85 63.80
N ASN A 194 62.88 -19.91 63.54
CA ASN A 194 62.70 -20.76 62.36
C ASN A 194 61.35 -21.50 62.40
N ALA A 195 60.90 -21.97 63.57
CA ALA A 195 59.59 -22.58 63.73
C ALA A 195 58.45 -21.59 63.42
N ALA A 196 58.56 -20.35 63.89
CA ALA A 196 57.60 -19.28 63.58
C ALA A 196 57.60 -18.91 62.08
N GLN A 197 58.76 -18.88 61.42
CA GLN A 197 58.86 -18.68 59.97
C GLN A 197 58.23 -19.83 59.18
N ALA A 198 58.42 -21.08 59.59
CA ALA A 198 57.81 -22.24 58.95
C ALA A 198 56.26 -22.22 59.07
N ALA A 199 55.73 -21.81 60.23
CA ALA A 199 54.29 -21.61 60.42
C ALA A 199 53.75 -20.50 59.50
N SER A 200 54.42 -19.34 59.46
CA SER A 200 54.05 -18.22 58.59
C SER A 200 54.09 -18.60 57.10
N LEU A 201 55.09 -19.37 56.67
CA LEU A 201 55.18 -19.88 55.30
C LEU A 201 53.97 -20.77 54.97
N THR A 202 53.60 -21.67 55.89
CA THR A 202 52.43 -22.56 55.74
C THR A 202 51.14 -21.74 55.58
N ASP A 203 50.93 -20.71 56.40
CA ASP A 203 49.77 -19.81 56.28
C ASP A 203 49.74 -19.06 54.93
N THR A 204 50.90 -18.63 54.41
CA THR A 204 50.97 -17.98 53.09
C THR A 204 50.69 -18.96 51.95
N GLN A 205 51.12 -20.22 52.07
CA GLN A 205 50.81 -21.27 51.09
C GLN A 205 49.31 -21.60 51.06
N MET A 206 48.66 -21.68 52.22
CA MET A 206 47.20 -21.86 52.31
C MET A 206 46.44 -20.71 51.63
N LYS A 207 46.81 -19.46 51.91
CA LYS A 207 46.23 -18.28 51.24
C LYS A 207 46.47 -18.27 49.72
N LEU A 208 47.62 -18.77 49.26
CA LEU A 208 47.91 -18.92 47.83
C LEU A 208 46.97 -19.94 47.17
N LEU A 209 46.71 -21.08 47.82
CA LEU A 209 45.79 -22.11 47.33
C LEU A 209 44.34 -21.59 47.30
N GLU A 210 43.90 -20.90 48.35
CA GLU A 210 42.57 -20.27 48.40
C GLU A 210 42.39 -19.23 47.29
N THR A 211 43.33 -18.30 47.14
CA THR A 211 43.26 -17.25 46.10
C THR A 211 43.35 -17.83 44.68
N SER A 212 44.14 -18.89 44.46
CA SER A 212 44.17 -19.65 43.20
C SER A 212 42.80 -20.26 42.88
N SER A 213 42.15 -20.90 43.87
CA SER A 213 40.81 -21.49 43.69
C SER A 213 39.74 -20.44 43.37
N PHE A 214 39.83 -19.25 43.99
CA PHE A 214 38.95 -18.13 43.70
C PHE A 214 39.17 -17.58 42.28
N LEU A 215 40.43 -17.47 41.85
CA LEU A 215 40.80 -17.00 40.51
C LEU A 215 40.32 -17.95 39.40
N GLU A 216 40.43 -19.27 39.58
CA GLU A 216 39.87 -20.26 38.65
C GLU A 216 38.33 -20.24 38.62
N THR A 217 37.69 -19.97 39.76
CA THR A 217 36.23 -19.78 39.82
C THR A 217 35.81 -18.50 39.09
N ALA A 218 36.55 -17.41 39.27
CA ALA A 218 36.32 -16.15 38.56
C ALA A 218 36.51 -16.30 37.04
N LYS A 219 37.53 -17.03 36.57
CA LYS A 219 37.70 -17.37 35.14
C LYS A 219 36.49 -18.09 34.57
N LYS A 220 35.98 -19.13 35.27
CA LYS A 220 34.79 -19.89 34.84
C LYS A 220 33.54 -19.00 34.75
N ASN A 221 33.35 -18.10 35.73
CA ASN A 221 32.26 -17.15 35.70
C ASN A 221 32.37 -16.15 34.53
N ILE A 222 33.58 -15.68 34.21
CA ILE A 222 33.84 -14.83 33.04
C ILE A 222 33.53 -15.56 31.73
N THR A 223 33.90 -16.85 31.59
CA THR A 223 33.55 -17.61 30.39
C THR A 223 32.04 -17.79 30.23
N VAL A 224 31.32 -18.13 31.31
CA VAL A 224 29.84 -18.26 31.27
C VAL A 224 29.17 -16.95 30.90
N LEU A 225 29.57 -15.82 31.50
CA LEU A 225 29.03 -14.50 31.17
C LEU A 225 29.34 -14.08 29.71
N ASN A 226 30.47 -14.52 29.16
CA ASN A 226 30.82 -14.26 27.78
C ASN A 226 29.98 -15.11 26.79
N ASP A 227 29.69 -16.36 27.15
CA ASP A 227 28.80 -17.24 26.39
C ASP A 227 27.33 -16.77 26.45
N GLU A 228 26.87 -16.27 27.59
CA GLU A 228 25.55 -15.62 27.72
C GLU A 228 25.47 -14.35 26.85
N ASN A 229 26.54 -13.53 26.83
CA ASN A 229 26.60 -12.31 26.03
C ASN A 229 26.62 -12.60 24.52
N SER A 230 27.27 -13.68 24.07
CA SER A 230 27.21 -14.10 22.67
C SER A 230 25.80 -14.57 22.28
N GLN A 231 25.15 -15.39 23.10
CA GLN A 231 23.75 -15.80 22.89
C GLN A 231 22.77 -14.61 22.84
N LEU A 232 22.97 -13.59 23.70
CA LEU A 232 22.16 -12.37 23.67
C LEU A 232 22.38 -11.56 22.39
N ARG A 233 23.60 -11.50 21.86
CA ARG A 233 23.88 -10.85 20.56
C ARG A 233 23.24 -11.58 19.40
N ASP A 234 23.31 -12.90 19.37
CA ASP A 234 22.69 -13.73 18.33
C ASP A 234 21.15 -13.58 18.35
N SER A 235 20.55 -13.59 19.55
CA SER A 235 19.12 -13.34 19.75
C SER A 235 18.70 -11.93 19.32
N LEU A 236 19.51 -10.91 19.62
CA LEU A 236 19.29 -9.54 19.15
C LEU A 236 19.42 -9.43 17.62
N GLN A 237 20.35 -10.15 17.00
CA GLN A 237 20.49 -10.18 15.54
C GLN A 237 19.28 -10.87 14.89
N PHE A 238 18.82 -11.99 15.44
CA PHE A 238 17.64 -12.72 14.96
C PHE A 238 16.37 -11.86 15.04
N THR A 239 16.07 -11.27 16.20
CA THR A 239 14.89 -10.41 16.40
C THR A 239 14.93 -9.13 15.54
N ASN A 240 16.12 -8.57 15.28
CA ASN A 240 16.25 -7.47 14.31
C ASN A 240 15.97 -7.91 12.87
N HIS A 241 16.29 -9.14 12.50
CA HIS A 241 15.97 -9.69 11.18
C HIS A 241 14.46 -9.93 11.03
N GLU A 242 13.81 -10.57 12.01
CA GLU A 242 12.35 -10.71 12.05
C GLU A 242 11.63 -9.35 11.98
N LEU A 243 12.13 -8.33 12.71
CA LEU A 243 11.58 -6.98 12.65
C LEU A 243 11.76 -6.32 11.28
N ALA A 244 12.85 -6.60 10.57
CA ALA A 244 13.08 -6.13 9.21
C ALA A 244 12.09 -6.80 8.24
N ASP A 245 11.94 -8.12 8.32
CA ASP A 245 10.98 -8.88 7.50
C ASP A 245 9.55 -8.40 7.73
N ILE A 246 9.11 -8.28 9.00
CA ILE A 246 7.79 -7.74 9.36
C ILE A 246 7.58 -6.33 8.79
N LYS A 247 8.61 -5.46 8.83
CA LYS A 247 8.52 -4.11 8.22
C LYS A 247 8.37 -4.17 6.71
N THR A 248 9.06 -5.07 6.00
CA THR A 248 8.88 -5.22 4.54
C THR A 248 7.49 -5.74 4.18
N VAL A 249 6.99 -6.74 4.92
CA VAL A 249 5.63 -7.27 4.75
C VAL A 249 4.59 -6.18 5.02
N HIS A 250 4.68 -5.48 6.16
CA HIS A 250 3.76 -4.39 6.49
C HIS A 250 3.79 -3.28 5.44
N ARG A 251 4.98 -2.91 4.93
CA ARG A 251 5.11 -1.91 3.85
C ARG A 251 4.38 -2.35 2.58
N SER A 252 4.63 -3.57 2.10
CA SER A 252 3.93 -4.10 0.91
C SER A 252 2.42 -4.23 1.10
N GLN A 253 1.96 -4.54 2.32
CA GLN A 253 0.53 -4.53 2.66
C GLN A 253 -0.05 -3.11 2.63
N THR A 254 0.70 -2.12 3.13
CA THR A 254 0.30 -0.70 3.10
C THR A 254 0.17 -0.20 1.66
N GLU A 255 1.20 -0.43 0.83
CA GLU A 255 1.20 -0.09 -0.60
C GLU A 255 0.04 -0.79 -1.36
N SER A 256 -0.31 -2.03 -0.98
CA SER A 256 -1.47 -2.74 -1.53
C SER A 256 -2.82 -2.13 -1.09
N PHE A 257 -2.96 -1.72 0.18
CA PHE A 257 -4.17 -1.04 0.66
C PHE A 257 -4.33 0.35 0.05
N GLU A 258 -3.25 1.12 -0.11
CA GLU A 258 -3.26 2.41 -0.82
C GLU A 258 -3.72 2.22 -2.27
N ALA A 259 -3.16 1.25 -3.00
CA ALA A 259 -3.60 0.95 -4.37
C ALA A 259 -5.06 0.48 -4.47
N LEU A 260 -5.60 -0.19 -3.44
CA LEU A 260 -7.03 -0.54 -3.35
C LEU A 260 -7.90 0.69 -3.10
N LEU A 261 -7.48 1.61 -2.23
CA LEU A 261 -8.18 2.87 -1.96
C LEU A 261 -8.21 3.77 -3.18
N GLU A 262 -7.09 3.93 -3.90
CA GLU A 262 -7.03 4.68 -5.16
C GLU A 262 -7.98 4.10 -6.21
N ARG A 263 -7.98 2.77 -6.40
CA ARG A 263 -8.91 2.10 -7.32
C ARG A 263 -10.38 2.28 -6.91
N SER A 264 -10.67 2.25 -5.61
CA SER A 264 -12.01 2.50 -5.09
C SER A 264 -12.44 3.93 -5.35
N SER A 265 -11.58 4.92 -5.08
CA SER A 265 -11.86 6.34 -5.32
C SER A 265 -12.04 6.65 -6.81
N ALA A 266 -11.20 6.09 -7.69
CA ALA A 266 -11.35 6.23 -9.14
C ALA A 266 -12.67 5.63 -9.64
N ARG A 267 -13.09 4.49 -9.09
CA ARG A 267 -14.39 3.87 -9.40
C ARG A 267 -15.55 4.73 -8.89
N GLU A 268 -15.45 5.27 -7.68
CA GLU A 268 -16.46 6.17 -7.09
C GLU A 268 -16.63 7.45 -7.94
N GLN A 269 -15.52 8.10 -8.33
CA GLN A 269 -15.55 9.25 -9.25
C GLN A 269 -16.14 8.91 -10.62
N THR A 270 -15.98 7.67 -11.10
CA THR A 270 -16.60 7.21 -12.35
C THR A 270 -18.11 7.04 -12.20
N LEU A 271 -18.56 6.39 -11.12
CA LEU A 271 -19.99 6.24 -10.80
C LEU A 271 -20.68 7.59 -10.55
N LEU A 272 -20.00 8.57 -9.95
CA LEU A 272 -20.53 9.93 -9.79
C LEU A 272 -20.72 10.63 -11.15
N LYS A 273 -19.77 10.48 -12.09
CA LYS A 273 -19.94 11.02 -13.46
C LYS A 273 -21.08 10.35 -14.21
N GLU A 274 -21.19 9.02 -14.13
CA GLU A 274 -22.32 8.27 -14.72
C GLU A 274 -23.67 8.72 -14.12
N LEU A 275 -23.71 9.00 -12.81
CA LEU A 275 -24.90 9.53 -12.13
C LEU A 275 -25.25 10.95 -12.62
N ASP A 276 -24.26 11.85 -12.73
CA ASP A 276 -24.45 13.22 -13.25
C ASP A 276 -24.87 13.24 -14.74
N GLU A 277 -24.38 12.29 -15.53
CA GLU A 277 -24.82 12.07 -16.92
C GLU A 277 -26.26 11.56 -16.98
N LEU A 278 -26.61 10.58 -16.14
CA LEU A 278 -27.98 10.05 -16.07
C LEU A 278 -28.98 11.10 -15.58
N GLN A 279 -28.60 11.93 -14.60
CA GLN A 279 -29.43 13.04 -14.11
C GLN A 279 -29.68 14.08 -15.20
N ARG A 280 -28.65 14.46 -15.97
CA ARG A 280 -28.80 15.37 -17.12
C ARG A 280 -29.71 14.79 -18.19
N ALA A 281 -29.47 13.54 -18.60
CA ALA A 281 -30.31 12.85 -19.58
C ALA A 281 -31.78 12.76 -19.11
N TYR A 282 -32.02 12.48 -17.83
CA TYR A 282 -33.37 12.48 -17.25
C TYR A 282 -34.03 13.87 -17.27
N THR A 283 -33.29 14.94 -16.97
CA THR A 283 -33.84 16.31 -17.08
C THR A 283 -34.17 16.69 -18.52
N GLU A 284 -33.31 16.34 -19.48
CA GLU A 284 -33.56 16.56 -20.91
C GLU A 284 -34.78 15.76 -21.41
N GLU A 285 -34.92 14.48 -21.02
CA GLU A 285 -36.10 13.68 -21.37
C GLU A 285 -37.39 14.24 -20.75
N LYS A 286 -37.32 14.72 -19.50
CA LYS A 286 -38.46 15.35 -18.81
C LYS A 286 -38.92 16.63 -19.51
N ASP A 287 -38.01 17.47 -19.95
CA ASP A 287 -38.32 18.71 -20.66
C ASP A 287 -38.83 18.43 -22.10
N LEU A 288 -38.28 17.41 -22.77
CA LEU A 288 -38.81 16.89 -24.04
C LEU A 288 -40.22 16.29 -23.86
N TYR A 289 -40.51 15.64 -22.73
CA TYR A 289 -41.85 15.15 -22.42
C TYR A 289 -42.82 16.31 -22.17
N ALA A 290 -42.42 17.33 -21.41
CA ALA A 290 -43.22 18.52 -21.15
C ALA A 290 -43.60 19.25 -22.45
N THR A 291 -42.62 19.54 -23.31
CA THR A 291 -42.86 20.17 -24.63
C THR A 291 -43.72 19.29 -25.55
N ARG A 292 -43.60 17.95 -25.48
CA ARG A 292 -44.48 17.02 -26.19
C ARG A 292 -45.92 17.07 -25.69
N VAL A 293 -46.13 17.18 -24.38
CA VAL A 293 -47.46 17.35 -23.76
C VAL A 293 -48.09 18.68 -24.17
N GLU A 294 -47.34 19.79 -24.12
CA GLU A 294 -47.79 21.09 -24.64
C GLU A 294 -48.17 21.02 -26.11
N ARG A 295 -47.37 20.34 -26.95
CA ARG A 295 -47.68 20.13 -28.36
C ARG A 295 -48.96 19.32 -28.56
N ILE A 296 -49.22 18.31 -27.73
CA ILE A 296 -50.46 17.53 -27.76
C ILE A 296 -51.65 18.40 -27.36
N HIS A 297 -51.52 19.27 -26.35
CA HIS A 297 -52.57 20.22 -25.98
C HIS A 297 -52.87 21.22 -27.11
N TYR A 298 -51.84 21.79 -27.73
CA TYR A 298 -51.99 22.67 -28.89
C TYR A 298 -52.74 21.96 -30.04
N LEU A 299 -52.30 20.76 -30.42
CA LEU A 299 -52.94 19.96 -31.48
C LEU A 299 -54.38 19.59 -31.12
N SER A 300 -54.68 19.33 -29.84
CA SER A 300 -56.04 19.06 -29.37
C SER A 300 -56.95 20.29 -29.49
N SER A 301 -56.42 21.48 -29.20
CA SER A 301 -57.12 22.76 -29.42
C SER A 301 -57.34 23.04 -30.91
N GLU A 302 -56.35 22.76 -31.75
CA GLU A 302 -56.43 22.89 -33.22
C GLU A 302 -57.48 21.94 -33.81
N ILE A 303 -57.47 20.65 -33.43
CA ILE A 303 -58.49 19.66 -33.80
C ILE A 303 -59.88 20.14 -33.37
N SER A 304 -60.03 20.69 -32.16
CA SER A 304 -61.31 21.23 -31.67
C SER A 304 -61.78 22.44 -32.50
N SER A 305 -60.86 23.30 -32.94
CA SER A 305 -61.15 24.41 -33.85
C SER A 305 -61.58 23.92 -35.24
N LEU A 306 -60.84 22.97 -35.81
CA LEU A 306 -61.17 22.34 -37.10
C LEU A 306 -62.52 21.61 -37.06
N GLN A 307 -62.84 20.91 -35.97
CA GLN A 307 -64.17 20.29 -35.78
C GLN A 307 -65.30 21.33 -35.77
N LYS A 308 -65.11 22.50 -35.15
CA LYS A 308 -66.07 23.62 -35.22
C LYS A 308 -66.20 24.16 -36.65
N GLN A 309 -65.09 24.34 -37.36
CA GLN A 309 -65.10 24.78 -38.77
C GLN A 309 -65.81 23.76 -39.69
N VAL A 310 -65.49 22.47 -39.59
CA VAL A 310 -66.14 21.39 -40.34
C VAL A 310 -67.63 21.32 -40.02
N SER A 311 -68.02 21.51 -38.76
CA SER A 311 -69.44 21.55 -38.37
C SER A 311 -70.18 22.75 -39.00
N LYS A 312 -69.54 23.93 -39.03
CA LYS A 312 -70.06 25.12 -39.73
C LYS A 312 -70.18 24.88 -41.23
N GLN A 313 -69.17 24.27 -41.86
CA GLN A 313 -69.20 23.90 -43.28
C GLN A 313 -70.27 22.85 -43.60
N ARG A 314 -70.48 21.85 -42.73
CA ARG A 314 -71.62 20.91 -42.85
C ARG A 314 -72.96 21.62 -42.76
N GLY A 315 -73.08 22.65 -41.93
CA GLY A 315 -74.25 23.54 -41.88
C GLY A 315 -74.48 24.26 -43.22
N HIS A 316 -73.46 24.93 -43.75
CA HIS A 316 -73.53 25.58 -45.07
C HIS A 316 -73.86 24.58 -46.20
N ALA A 317 -73.23 23.40 -46.22
CA ALA A 317 -73.50 22.35 -47.20
C ALA A 317 -74.96 21.85 -47.17
N LYS A 318 -75.56 21.71 -45.97
CA LYS A 318 -77.01 21.42 -45.84
C LYS A 318 -77.86 22.54 -46.45
N ILE A 319 -77.55 23.81 -46.18
CA ILE A 319 -78.25 24.96 -46.76
C ILE A 319 -78.13 24.99 -48.29
N TYR A 320 -76.93 24.77 -48.83
CA TYR A 320 -76.70 24.66 -50.29
C TYR A 320 -77.47 23.49 -50.92
N LYS A 321 -77.53 22.33 -50.25
CA LYS A 321 -78.31 21.17 -50.71
C LYS A 321 -79.83 21.46 -50.72
N ILE A 322 -80.33 22.21 -49.74
CA ILE A 322 -81.73 22.68 -49.70
C ILE A 322 -81.98 23.68 -50.84
N LYS A 323 -81.12 24.69 -51.03
CA LYS A 323 -81.23 25.66 -52.14
C LYS A 323 -81.18 24.98 -53.52
N THR A 324 -80.28 24.02 -53.75
CA THR A 324 -80.27 23.24 -55.01
C THR A 324 -81.44 22.26 -55.13
N GLY A 325 -82.09 21.89 -54.02
CA GLY A 325 -83.39 21.19 -54.03
C GLY A 325 -84.53 22.10 -54.48
N GLN A 326 -84.60 23.31 -53.94
CA GLN A 326 -85.57 24.36 -54.32
C GLN A 326 -85.41 24.75 -55.80
N LEU A 327 -84.19 25.06 -56.24
CA LEU A 327 -83.88 25.38 -57.64
C LEU A 327 -84.27 24.24 -58.60
N ARG A 328 -84.05 22.97 -58.21
CA ARG A 328 -84.51 21.79 -59.00
C ARG A 328 -86.02 21.55 -58.97
N ARG A 329 -86.77 22.19 -58.06
CA ARG A 329 -88.23 22.18 -58.05
C ARG A 329 -88.77 23.29 -58.97
N ILE A 330 -88.28 24.52 -58.81
CA ILE A 330 -88.56 25.66 -59.69
C ILE A 330 -88.23 25.33 -61.16
N ALA A 331 -87.08 24.72 -61.43
CA ALA A 331 -86.71 24.30 -62.79
C ALA A 331 -87.63 23.21 -63.37
N ARG A 332 -88.28 22.39 -62.54
CA ARG A 332 -89.30 21.43 -62.98
C ARG A 332 -90.63 22.11 -63.27
N GLU A 333 -91.05 23.05 -62.42
CA GLU A 333 -92.26 23.86 -62.61
C GLU A 333 -92.18 24.67 -63.91
N LEU A 334 -91.03 25.34 -64.17
CA LEU A 334 -90.74 26.00 -65.45
C LEU A 334 -90.81 25.03 -66.64
N LYS A 335 -90.29 23.81 -66.50
CA LYS A 335 -90.33 22.79 -67.56
C LYS A 335 -91.75 22.28 -67.87
N VAL A 336 -92.66 22.33 -66.89
CA VAL A 336 -94.09 22.07 -67.09
C VAL A 336 -94.78 23.27 -67.75
N MET A 337 -94.52 24.51 -67.31
CA MET A 337 -95.07 25.70 -67.96
C MET A 337 -94.66 25.82 -69.43
N ILE A 338 -93.41 25.52 -69.77
CA ILE A 338 -92.93 25.49 -71.16
C ILE A 338 -93.72 24.45 -71.98
N ARG A 339 -93.96 23.25 -71.46
CA ARG A 339 -94.75 22.21 -72.14
C ARG A 339 -96.19 22.64 -72.40
N ASN A 340 -96.83 23.30 -71.43
CA ASN A 340 -98.20 23.79 -71.58
C ASN A 340 -98.28 24.92 -72.64
N ASN A 341 -97.30 25.82 -72.69
CA ASN A 341 -97.23 26.85 -73.73
C ASN A 341 -97.00 26.25 -75.14
N THR A 342 -96.15 25.22 -75.28
CA THR A 342 -96.00 24.53 -76.57
C THR A 342 -97.27 23.78 -77.00
N ALA A 343 -98.10 23.32 -76.05
CA ALA A 343 -99.38 22.68 -76.38
C ALA A 343 -100.43 23.69 -76.88
N MET A 344 -100.54 24.87 -76.27
CA MET A 344 -101.42 25.94 -76.78
C MET A 344 -100.93 26.45 -78.14
N SER A 345 -99.61 26.67 -78.30
CA SER A 345 -99.04 27.14 -79.57
C SER A 345 -99.24 26.17 -80.74
N ALA A 346 -99.36 24.86 -80.48
CA ALA A 346 -99.69 23.88 -81.51
C ALA A 346 -101.17 23.96 -81.95
N GLN A 347 -102.06 24.22 -80.98
CA GLN A 347 -103.50 24.36 -81.22
C GLN A 347 -103.83 25.64 -82.02
N ASP A 348 -103.09 26.73 -81.80
CA ASP A 348 -103.21 27.96 -82.60
C ASP A 348 -102.68 27.79 -84.03
N THR A 349 -101.62 26.98 -84.26
CA THR A 349 -101.11 26.72 -85.62
C THR A 349 -102.05 25.86 -86.47
N ASP A 350 -102.75 24.89 -85.87
CA ASP A 350 -103.76 24.09 -86.57
C ASP A 350 -104.99 24.94 -86.95
N LEU A 351 -105.37 25.91 -86.11
CA LEU A 351 -106.45 26.85 -86.41
C LEU A 351 -106.08 27.82 -87.54
N LEU A 352 -104.81 28.27 -87.58
CA LEU A 352 -104.30 29.19 -88.62
C LEU A 352 -104.30 28.51 -90.00
N THR A 353 -103.76 27.30 -90.09
CA THR A 353 -103.72 26.53 -91.36
C THR A 353 -105.12 26.18 -91.88
N GLN A 354 -106.09 25.93 -90.99
CA GLN A 354 -107.49 25.76 -91.37
C GLN A 354 -108.11 27.04 -91.97
N LYS A 355 -107.71 28.23 -91.50
CA LYS A 355 -108.18 29.53 -92.01
C LYS A 355 -107.54 29.89 -93.35
N ASP A 356 -106.25 29.65 -93.53
CA ASP A 356 -105.55 29.89 -94.80
C ASP A 356 -106.12 29.02 -95.94
N ALA A 357 -106.52 27.77 -95.65
CA ALA A 357 -107.20 26.91 -96.61
C ALA A 357 -108.58 27.48 -97.05
N GLN A 358 -109.34 28.11 -96.14
CA GLN A 358 -110.59 28.79 -96.49
C GLN A 358 -110.36 30.03 -97.37
N ILE A 359 -109.30 30.80 -97.11
CA ILE A 359 -108.93 31.99 -97.89
C ILE A 359 -108.50 31.58 -99.31
N ALA A 360 -107.66 30.56 -99.46
CA ALA A 360 -107.23 30.04 -100.76
C ALA A 360 -108.41 29.55 -101.62
N ALA A 361 -109.41 28.91 -101.01
CA ALA A 361 -110.62 28.47 -101.71
C ALA A 361 -111.51 29.65 -102.20
N MET A 362 -111.55 30.76 -101.47
CA MET A 362 -112.27 31.97 -101.89
C MET A 362 -111.52 32.76 -102.97
N MET A 363 -110.19 32.88 -102.86
CA MET A 363 -109.31 33.46 -103.88
C MET A 363 -109.54 32.81 -105.26
N LYS A 364 -109.52 31.46 -105.31
CA LYS A 364 -109.72 30.71 -106.55
C LYS A 364 -111.08 30.97 -107.21
N LYS A 365 -112.15 31.17 -106.43
CA LYS A 365 -113.47 31.56 -106.95
C LYS A 365 -113.50 33.01 -107.46
N LEU A 366 -112.76 33.93 -106.84
CA LEU A 366 -112.66 35.33 -107.29
C LEU A 366 -111.89 35.46 -108.63
N GLU A 367 -110.85 34.66 -108.83
CA GLU A 367 -110.13 34.58 -110.11
C GLU A 367 -111.06 34.17 -111.28
N GLU A 368 -111.93 33.18 -111.05
CA GLU A 368 -112.90 32.72 -112.06
C GLU A 368 -113.96 33.77 -112.41
N TYR A 369 -114.40 34.60 -111.46
CA TYR A 369 -115.30 35.71 -111.75
C TYR A 369 -114.60 36.85 -112.51
N ARG A 370 -113.33 37.16 -112.20
CA ARG A 370 -112.51 38.12 -112.99
C ARG A 370 -112.31 37.67 -114.43
N ALA A 371 -112.15 36.37 -114.68
CA ALA A 371 -112.00 35.82 -116.03
C ALA A 371 -113.28 35.98 -116.89
N ARG A 372 -114.47 35.97 -116.28
CA ARG A 372 -115.75 36.16 -117.00
C ARG A 372 -116.02 37.64 -117.31
N ALA A 373 -115.70 38.56 -116.40
CA ALA A 373 -115.85 40.00 -116.62
C ALA A 373 -115.03 40.52 -117.83
N LYS A 374 -113.82 39.99 -118.05
CA LYS A 374 -112.96 40.38 -119.20
C LYS A 374 -113.52 40.00 -120.58
N ARG A 375 -114.56 39.17 -120.69
CA ARG A 375 -115.22 38.87 -121.98
C ARG A 375 -116.39 39.80 -122.32
N ALA A 376 -116.88 40.59 -121.36
CA ALA A 376 -117.94 41.56 -121.61
C ALA A 376 -117.40 42.87 -122.22
N SER A 377 -116.23 43.36 -121.77
CA SER A 377 -115.74 44.69 -122.16
C SER A 377 -115.16 44.78 -123.59
N SER A 378 -115.01 43.67 -124.33
CA SER A 378 -114.58 43.71 -125.73
C SER A 378 -115.74 43.94 -126.72
N HIS A 379 -117.00 43.73 -126.29
CA HIS A 379 -118.18 43.98 -127.12
C HIS A 379 -118.68 45.43 -127.04
N GLU A 380 -118.59 46.09 -125.88
CA GLU A 380 -118.96 47.52 -125.74
C GLU A 380 -118.03 48.43 -126.56
N CYS A 381 -116.73 48.10 -126.67
CA CYS A 381 -115.76 48.89 -127.42
C CYS A 381 -116.03 48.93 -128.93
N LYS A 382 -116.73 47.94 -129.50
CA LYS A 382 -117.16 47.95 -130.92
C LYS A 382 -118.43 48.78 -131.16
N LEU A 383 -119.31 48.90 -130.16
CA LEU A 383 -120.54 49.70 -130.25
C LEU A 383 -120.28 51.21 -130.12
N ALA A 384 -119.26 51.61 -129.36
CA ALA A 384 -118.89 53.03 -129.22
C ALA A 384 -118.35 53.62 -130.54
N SER A 385 -117.52 52.88 -131.28
CA SER A 385 -116.93 53.33 -132.56
C SER A 385 -117.98 53.57 -133.65
N GLN A 386 -119.03 52.75 -133.74
CA GLN A 386 -120.03 52.88 -134.79
C GLN A 386 -121.01 54.04 -134.55
N ARG A 387 -121.19 54.50 -133.30
CA ARG A 387 -122.05 55.65 -133.00
C ARG A 387 -121.42 56.99 -133.38
N SER A 388 -120.11 57.16 -133.21
CA SER A 388 -119.41 58.41 -133.58
C SER A 388 -119.37 58.66 -135.10
N GLU A 389 -119.41 57.62 -135.92
CA GLU A 389 -119.44 57.74 -137.39
C GLU A 389 -120.80 58.25 -137.89
N ILE A 390 -121.90 57.79 -137.26
CA ILE A 390 -123.29 58.14 -137.62
C ILE A 390 -123.58 59.62 -137.30
N GLU A 391 -123.15 60.10 -136.13
CA GLU A 391 -123.37 61.48 -135.69
C GLU A 391 -122.64 62.52 -136.58
N ARG A 392 -121.47 62.13 -137.10
CA ARG A 392 -120.67 62.94 -138.04
C ARG A 392 -121.27 62.98 -139.46
N LEU A 393 -121.95 61.92 -139.90
CA LEU A 393 -122.68 61.90 -141.16
C LEU A 393 -123.99 62.70 -141.09
N SER A 394 -124.71 62.65 -139.96
CA SER A 394 -125.94 63.43 -139.76
C SER A 394 -125.71 64.94 -139.78
N THR A 395 -124.57 65.42 -139.26
CA THR A 395 -124.21 66.85 -139.31
C THR A 395 -123.87 67.35 -140.72
N TYR A 396 -123.34 66.48 -141.60
CA TYR A 396 -123.03 66.82 -142.99
C TYR A 396 -124.29 66.92 -143.88
N VAL A 397 -125.32 66.09 -143.61
CA VAL A 397 -126.61 66.14 -144.32
C VAL A 397 -127.36 67.44 -144.01
N ALA A 398 -127.41 67.86 -142.75
CA ALA A 398 -128.09 69.10 -142.33
C ALA A 398 -127.51 70.35 -143.02
N THR A 399 -126.21 70.39 -143.32
CA THR A 399 -125.60 71.49 -144.07
C THR A 399 -125.99 71.53 -145.55
N LEU A 400 -126.25 70.38 -146.18
CA LEU A 400 -126.66 70.30 -147.58
C LEU A 400 -128.11 70.75 -147.81
N GLU A 401 -129.01 70.48 -146.85
CA GLU A 401 -130.39 70.97 -146.90
C GLU A 401 -130.45 72.50 -146.77
N GLN A 402 -129.59 73.09 -145.92
CA GLN A 402 -129.57 74.53 -145.68
C GLN A 402 -129.11 75.36 -146.90
N ASP A 403 -128.26 74.80 -147.78
CA ASP A 403 -127.86 75.47 -149.02
C ASP A 403 -128.87 75.31 -150.16
N LEU A 404 -129.70 74.25 -150.16
CA LEU A 404 -130.76 74.07 -151.15
C LEU A 404 -131.87 75.13 -151.03
N ASP A 405 -132.23 75.50 -149.80
CA ASP A 405 -133.26 76.53 -149.55
C ASP A 405 -132.75 77.96 -149.80
N ARG A 406 -131.45 78.22 -149.63
CA ARG A 406 -130.82 79.48 -150.08
C ARG A 406 -130.95 79.69 -151.59
N TYR A 407 -130.96 78.63 -152.39
CA TYR A 407 -131.11 78.73 -153.84
C TYR A 407 -132.55 79.09 -154.25
N LYS A 408 -133.56 78.49 -153.61
CA LYS A 408 -134.98 78.80 -153.85
C LYS A 408 -135.31 80.26 -153.51
N ALA A 409 -134.73 80.80 -152.43
CA ALA A 409 -134.99 82.17 -151.96
C ALA A 409 -134.50 83.27 -152.93
N ARG A 410 -133.52 83.00 -153.82
CA ARG A 410 -132.96 84.02 -154.73
C ARG A 410 -133.79 84.27 -155.99
N ARG A 411 -134.75 83.41 -156.35
CA ARG A 411 -135.50 83.52 -157.62
C ARG A 411 -136.82 84.31 -157.53
N LEU A 412 -137.21 84.78 -156.34
CA LEU A 412 -138.54 85.33 -156.04
C LEU A 412 -138.56 86.84 -155.72
N LYS A 413 -137.70 87.64 -156.39
CA LYS A 413 -137.69 89.13 -156.28
C LYS A 413 -137.86 89.90 -157.60
N PHE A 414 -138.28 89.25 -158.69
CA PHE A 414 -138.63 89.90 -159.96
C PHE A 414 -140.02 89.47 -160.48
N SER A 415 -141.07 89.76 -159.71
CA SER A 415 -142.42 90.04 -160.24
C SER A 415 -143.37 90.60 -159.15
N ALA A 416 -143.41 91.92 -159.06
CA ALA A 416 -144.56 92.68 -158.56
C ALA A 416 -145.21 93.40 -159.76
N PRO A 417 -146.45 93.95 -159.71
CA PRO A 417 -147.31 94.20 -158.54
C PRO A 417 -148.72 93.51 -158.68
N THR A 418 -149.73 93.65 -157.82
CA THR A 418 -150.19 94.83 -157.05
C THR A 418 -151.20 94.47 -155.94
N LYS A 419 -151.27 95.28 -154.86
CA LYS A 419 -152.43 95.64 -153.98
C LYS A 419 -153.40 94.53 -153.49
N VAL A 420 -153.81 94.48 -152.22
CA VAL A 420 -154.78 95.38 -151.55
C VAL A 420 -154.80 95.09 -150.02
N MET A 421 -155.15 96.08 -149.19
CA MET A 421 -155.49 95.94 -147.76
C MET A 421 -156.98 95.64 -147.53
N THR A 422 -157.34 94.87 -146.50
CA THR A 422 -158.57 95.09 -145.69
C THR A 422 -158.43 94.51 -144.29
N ALA A 423 -159.06 95.15 -143.30
CA ALA A 423 -159.22 94.63 -141.94
C ALA A 423 -160.40 93.65 -141.83
N SER A 424 -160.44 92.80 -140.79
CA SER A 424 -161.64 92.26 -140.09
C SER A 424 -161.41 90.88 -139.42
N LYS A 425 -162.01 90.70 -138.23
CA LYS A 425 -162.64 89.49 -137.65
C LYS A 425 -161.89 88.20 -137.23
N ASP A 426 -162.37 87.75 -136.07
CA ASP A 426 -162.75 86.38 -135.64
C ASP A 426 -161.73 85.23 -135.62
N GLY A 427 -161.60 84.61 -134.44
CA GLY A 427 -162.05 83.22 -134.32
C GLY A 427 -161.04 82.14 -133.89
N LYS A 428 -161.19 81.67 -132.64
CA LYS A 428 -161.14 80.26 -132.17
C LYS A 428 -160.46 79.17 -133.05
N SER A 429 -159.45 78.51 -132.48
CA SER A 429 -159.32 77.02 -132.35
C SER A 429 -158.06 76.73 -131.49
N MET A 430 -158.00 75.84 -130.49
CA MET A 430 -158.74 74.64 -130.05
C MET A 430 -158.37 73.33 -130.77
N HIS A 431 -158.31 72.25 -129.97
CA HIS A 431 -158.26 70.81 -130.31
C HIS A 431 -156.87 70.20 -130.63
N LEU A 432 -156.38 69.20 -129.85
CA LEU A 432 -156.78 67.78 -129.57
C LEU A 432 -155.85 66.86 -130.43
N SER A 433 -155.03 65.96 -129.88
CA SER A 433 -155.30 64.68 -129.16
C SER A 433 -155.50 63.48 -130.10
N ILE A 434 -155.50 62.25 -129.54
CA ILE A 434 -155.91 60.95 -130.16
C ILE A 434 -154.82 60.38 -131.10
N SER A 435 -154.44 59.07 -131.18
CA SER A 435 -154.69 57.80 -130.44
C SER A 435 -153.85 56.67 -131.13
N ASP A 436 -153.69 55.39 -130.71
CA ASP A 436 -154.01 54.62 -129.47
C ASP A 436 -153.14 53.31 -129.40
N ASP A 437 -153.52 52.37 -128.53
CA ASP A 437 -153.42 50.90 -128.68
C ASP A 437 -152.06 50.15 -128.61
N GLY A 438 -151.83 49.51 -127.45
CA GLY A 438 -151.74 48.03 -127.36
C GLY A 438 -150.44 47.28 -127.77
N PRO A 439 -150.47 45.92 -127.76
CA PRO A 439 -150.49 45.15 -126.50
C PRO A 439 -149.64 43.83 -126.50
N ARG A 440 -149.67 43.08 -125.37
CA ARG A 440 -149.49 41.59 -125.24
C ARG A 440 -148.10 40.97 -125.53
N SER A 441 -147.75 39.72 -125.14
CA SER A 441 -148.13 38.83 -124.01
C SER A 441 -147.34 37.49 -124.05
N GLU A 442 -147.06 36.90 -122.87
CA GLU A 442 -147.03 35.44 -122.55
C GLU A 442 -146.10 34.41 -123.25
N GLY A 443 -145.76 33.33 -122.50
CA GLY A 443 -145.24 32.04 -123.00
C GLY A 443 -143.80 31.68 -122.54
N PHE A 444 -143.47 30.95 -121.47
CA PHE A 444 -143.85 29.64 -120.85
C PHE A 444 -142.99 28.39 -121.23
N PHE A 445 -142.57 27.67 -120.17
CA PHE A 445 -142.22 26.24 -120.00
C PHE A 445 -141.08 25.53 -120.79
N ALA A 446 -140.02 25.14 -120.04
CA ALA A 446 -139.45 23.79 -119.89
C ALA A 446 -138.34 23.82 -118.79
N SER A 447 -138.27 22.98 -117.73
CA SER A 447 -138.09 21.52 -117.67
C SER A 447 -136.69 21.08 -118.20
N THR A 448 -135.83 20.31 -117.51
CA THR A 448 -135.88 19.61 -116.19
C THR A 448 -134.45 19.20 -115.73
N ARG A 449 -134.30 18.77 -114.46
CA ARG A 449 -133.31 17.78 -113.93
C ARG A 449 -131.79 18.10 -114.03
N SER A 450 -131.06 18.24 -112.92
CA SER A 450 -130.59 17.19 -111.98
C SER A 450 -129.39 16.37 -112.50
N TYR A 451 -128.20 16.57 -111.92
CA TYR A 451 -127.42 15.54 -111.18
C TYR A 451 -126.03 16.03 -110.75
N CYS A 452 -125.56 15.51 -109.60
CA CYS A 452 -124.17 15.42 -109.13
C CYS A 452 -123.35 16.71 -108.86
N ALA A 453 -122.41 16.72 -107.90
CA ALA A 453 -121.87 15.60 -107.11
C ALA A 453 -121.83 15.90 -105.60
N VAL A 454 -121.97 14.83 -104.81
CA VAL A 454 -121.49 14.77 -103.42
C VAL A 454 -120.00 14.44 -103.44
N LEU A 455 -119.21 15.22 -102.70
CA LEU A 455 -118.19 14.75 -101.73
C LEU A 455 -117.66 15.97 -100.96
#